data_AF-A0A943D3U2-F1
#
_entry.id   AF-A0A943D3U2-F1
#
_cell.length_a   1.000
_cell.length_b   1.000
_cell.length_c   1.000
_cell.angle_alpha   90.00
_cell.angle_beta   90.00
_cell.angle_gamma   90.00
#
_symmetry.space_group_name_H-M   'P 1'
#
loop_
_entity.id
_entity.type
_entity.pdbx_description
1 polymer ?
#
loop_
_entity_poly.entity_id
_entity_poly.type
_entity_poly.pdbx_seq_one_letter_code
_entity_poly.pdbx_strand_id
1 'polypeptide(L)'
;MNYINKSKVYCRYDEFTENNIFNSILLRTTNLLLSVINNSNVKKELNIIKNILSNVDDTYIPLVLLENYKLNKKNERFKETFTLAKLILNNSTMNKSLGSKNGFSILFEMNYLYEEYIGTLLKETIEDETTTVNTKKIKVLTI
;
A
#
# COMPACT_ATOMS: atom_id res chain seq x y z
N MET A 1 -1.29 37.31 3.16
CA MET A 1 -0.84 38.64 3.61
C MET A 1 -0.22 38.50 4.99
N ASN A 2 1.12 38.51 5.10
CA ASN A 2 1.78 38.90 6.35
C ASN A 2 3.09 39.60 5.97
N TYR A 3 3.08 40.93 6.14
CA TYR A 3 4.04 41.90 5.61
C TYR A 3 5.04 42.35 6.68
N ILE A 4 5.38 41.47 7.63
CA ILE A 4 6.10 41.85 8.85
C ILE A 4 7.11 40.75 9.20
N ASN A 5 8.18 40.64 8.42
CA ASN A 5 9.58 40.41 8.86
C ASN A 5 10.48 40.17 7.62
N LYS A 6 11.30 41.15 7.25
CA LYS A 6 12.15 41.12 6.05
C LYS A 6 13.39 40.19 6.18
N SER A 7 13.62 39.57 7.36
CA SER A 7 14.75 38.67 7.61
C SER A 7 14.40 37.17 7.62
N LYS A 8 13.13 36.80 7.42
CA LYS A 8 12.73 35.39 7.30
C LYS A 8 12.45 35.05 5.85
N VAL A 9 13.42 34.42 5.19
CA VAL A 9 13.23 33.80 3.88
C VAL A 9 12.40 32.53 4.09
N TYR A 10 11.26 32.43 3.42
CA TYR A 10 10.44 31.21 3.39
C TYR A 10 11.13 30.17 2.50
N CYS A 11 12.11 29.47 3.04
CA CYS A 11 12.68 28.30 2.39
C CYS A 11 11.75 27.11 2.65
N ARG A 12 11.15 26.56 1.59
CA ARG A 12 10.55 25.23 1.66
C ARG A 12 11.69 24.23 1.63
N TYR A 13 12.08 23.72 2.80
CA TYR A 13 12.96 22.56 2.90
C TYR A 13 12.10 21.30 2.92
N ASP A 14 12.32 20.38 2.00
CA ASP A 14 11.83 19.01 2.13
C ASP A 14 12.72 18.32 3.16
N GLU A 15 12.37 18.44 4.45
CA GLU A 15 13.06 17.69 5.51
C GLU A 15 12.92 16.20 5.22
N PHE A 16 14.07 15.52 5.09
CA PHE A 16 14.10 14.07 4.99
C PHE A 16 13.80 13.48 6.38
N THR A 17 12.52 13.32 6.67
CA THR A 17 12.02 12.78 7.94
C THR A 17 11.50 11.36 7.77
N GLU A 18 11.71 10.54 8.80
CA GLU A 18 11.07 9.23 8.94
C GLU A 18 9.55 9.37 9.00
N ASN A 19 9.04 10.48 9.51
CA ASN A 19 7.61 10.76 9.63
C ASN A 19 7.04 11.30 8.31
N ASN A 20 6.82 10.40 7.35
CA ASN A 20 6.24 10.72 6.05
C ASN A 20 5.02 9.84 5.74
N ILE A 21 4.22 10.26 4.75
CA ILE A 21 2.97 9.60 4.36
C ILE A 21 3.17 8.11 4.05
N PHE A 22 4.26 7.74 3.36
CA PHE A 22 4.52 6.35 3.01
C PHE A 22 4.73 5.49 4.25
N ASN A 23 5.53 5.98 5.19
CA ASN A 23 5.78 5.29 6.45
C ASN A 23 4.52 5.22 7.32
N SER A 24 3.68 6.27 7.34
CA SER A 24 2.37 6.20 8.01
C SER A 24 1.47 5.13 7.39
N ILE A 25 1.49 4.95 6.06
CA ILE A 25 0.75 3.86 5.37
C ILE A 25 1.25 2.49 5.83
N LEU A 26 2.57 2.30 5.92
CA LEU A 26 3.16 1.05 6.42
C LEU A 26 2.82 0.79 7.89
N LEU A 27 2.93 1.80 8.75
CA LEU A 27 2.58 1.70 10.16
C LEU A 27 1.10 1.35 10.34
N ARG A 28 0.21 1.99 9.58
CA ARG A 28 -1.22 1.72 9.62
C ARG A 28 -1.54 0.29 9.21
N THR A 29 -0.91 -0.18 8.13
CA THR A 29 -1.04 -1.56 7.65
C THR A 29 -0.57 -2.55 8.72
N THR A 30 0.58 -2.27 9.34
CA THR A 30 1.16 -3.11 10.40
C THR A 30 0.23 -3.21 11.61
N ASN A 31 -0.30 -2.07 12.08
CA ASN A 31 -1.26 -2.03 13.19
C ASN A 31 -2.56 -2.79 12.86
N LEU A 32 -3.06 -2.67 11.63
CA LEU A 32 -4.20 -3.46 11.18
C LEU A 32 -3.89 -4.96 11.22
N LEU A 33 -2.78 -5.40 10.63
CA LEU A 33 -2.40 -6.81 10.60
C LEU A 33 -2.22 -7.39 12.00
N LEU A 34 -1.61 -6.64 12.94
CA LEU A 34 -1.48 -7.06 14.33
C LEU A 34 -2.83 -7.30 15.02
N SER A 35 -3.89 -6.59 14.61
CA SER A 35 -5.25 -6.74 15.15
C SER A 35 -6.02 -7.95 14.59
N VAL A 36 -5.60 -8.48 13.44
CA VAL A 36 -6.33 -9.52 12.68
C VAL A 36 -5.62 -10.87 12.73
N ILE A 37 -4.29 -10.88 12.63
CA ILE A 37 -3.50 -12.09 12.51
C ILE A 37 -3.42 -12.81 13.85
N ASN A 38 -3.48 -14.14 13.86
CA ASN A 38 -3.27 -14.97 15.04
C ASN A 38 -1.93 -15.73 15.05
N ASN A 39 -1.21 -15.76 13.92
CA ASN A 39 0.09 -16.41 13.82
C ASN A 39 1.17 -15.67 14.65
N SER A 40 1.79 -16.37 15.60
CA SER A 40 2.77 -15.80 16.53
C SER A 40 4.07 -15.36 15.86
N ASN A 41 4.56 -16.08 14.85
CA ASN A 41 5.77 -15.71 14.11
C ASN A 41 5.55 -14.43 13.32
N VAL A 42 4.42 -14.33 12.63
CA VAL A 42 4.07 -13.10 11.89
C VAL A 42 3.89 -11.91 12.84
N LYS A 43 3.27 -12.11 14.01
CA LYS A 43 3.18 -11.06 15.04
C LYS A 43 4.55 -10.57 15.51
N LYS A 44 5.53 -11.46 15.68
CA LYS A 44 6.90 -11.08 16.06
C LYS A 44 7.52 -10.15 15.01
N GLU A 45 7.47 -10.54 13.74
CA GLU A 45 7.97 -9.72 12.63
C GLU A 45 7.26 -8.37 12.54
N LEU A 46 5.94 -8.34 12.66
CA LEU A 46 5.17 -7.10 12.65
C LEU A 46 5.51 -6.17 13.81
N ASN A 47 5.82 -6.71 15.00
CA ASN A 47 6.26 -5.90 16.13
C ASN A 47 7.66 -5.31 15.90
N ILE A 48 8.57 -6.04 15.25
CA ILE A 48 9.88 -5.51 14.84
C ILE A 48 9.68 -4.34 13.87
N ILE A 49 8.84 -4.51 12.86
CA ILE A 49 8.51 -3.46 11.89
C ILE A 49 7.89 -2.24 12.58
N LYS A 50 6.94 -2.47 13.50
CA LYS A 50 6.31 -1.40 14.28
C LYS A 50 7.34 -0.63 15.11
N ASN A 51 8.31 -1.33 15.70
CA ASN A 51 9.39 -0.70 16.47
C ASN A 51 10.33 0.13 15.58
N ILE A 52 10.64 -0.34 14.38
CA ILE A 52 11.41 0.45 13.39
C ILE A 52 10.66 1.74 13.01
N LEU A 53 9.32 1.69 12.99
CA LEU A 53 8.46 2.83 12.66
C LEU A 53 8.03 3.64 13.90
N SER A 54 8.74 3.55 15.04
CA SER A 54 8.31 4.19 16.30
C SER A 54 8.21 5.72 16.23
N ASN A 55 8.97 6.35 15.34
CA ASN A 55 9.02 7.81 15.17
C ASN A 55 8.00 8.32 14.14
N VAL A 56 7.12 7.45 13.66
CA VAL A 56 6.13 7.76 12.62
C VAL A 56 4.78 7.94 13.28
N ASP A 57 4.07 9.00 12.92
CA ASP A 57 2.74 9.23 13.44
C ASP A 57 1.73 8.28 12.79
N ASP A 58 0.90 7.61 13.61
CA ASP A 58 -0.28 6.85 13.16
C ASP A 58 -1.39 7.82 12.76
N THR A 59 -1.22 8.39 11.57
CA THR A 59 -2.17 9.33 10.99
C THR A 59 -3.31 8.59 10.31
N TYR A 60 -4.50 9.20 10.33
CA TYR A 60 -5.61 8.72 9.52
C TYR A 60 -5.29 8.89 8.03
N ILE A 61 -5.44 7.82 7.26
CA ILE A 61 -5.19 7.79 5.82
C ILE A 61 -6.53 7.66 5.09
N PRO A 62 -7.03 8.73 4.45
CA PRO A 62 -8.20 8.65 3.60
C PRO A 62 -7.96 7.71 2.41
N LEU A 63 -9.00 6.97 1.99
CA LEU A 63 -8.92 6.08 0.83
C LEU A 63 -8.43 6.82 -0.43
N VAL A 64 -8.95 8.03 -0.67
CA VAL A 64 -8.55 8.89 -1.79
C VAL A 64 -7.06 9.22 -1.76
N LEU A 65 -6.48 9.41 -0.57
CA LEU A 65 -5.04 9.67 -0.43
C LEU A 65 -4.24 8.41 -0.77
N LEU A 66 -4.66 7.24 -0.24
CA LEU A 66 -4.03 5.95 -0.51
C LEU A 66 -4.10 5.57 -2.01
N GLU A 67 -5.22 5.91 -2.68
CA GLU A 67 -5.41 5.64 -4.09
C GLU A 67 -4.51 6.49 -4.98
N ASN A 68 -4.37 7.77 -4.65
CA ASN A 68 -3.59 8.74 -5.43
C ASN A 68 -2.10 8.80 -5.05
N TYR A 69 -1.69 8.18 -3.94
CA TYR A 69 -0.30 8.16 -3.52
C TYR A 69 0.58 7.45 -4.55
N LYS A 70 1.66 8.12 -4.97
CA LYS A 70 2.66 7.59 -5.90
C LYS A 70 4.00 7.52 -5.20
N LEU A 71 4.68 6.39 -5.38
CA LEU A 71 6.06 6.24 -4.91
C LEU A 71 6.97 7.22 -5.66
N ASN A 72 7.94 7.77 -4.94
CA ASN A 72 9.01 8.55 -5.54
C ASN A 72 10.16 7.61 -5.98
N LYS A 73 11.12 8.13 -6.74
CA LYS A 73 12.27 7.35 -7.23
C LYS A 73 13.07 6.64 -6.11
N LYS A 74 13.09 7.21 -4.89
CA LYS A 74 13.79 6.62 -3.73
C LYS A 74 13.04 5.44 -3.13
N ASN A 75 11.71 5.46 -3.22
CA ASN A 75 10.83 4.47 -2.61
C ASN A 75 10.34 3.41 -3.61
N GLU A 76 10.74 3.48 -4.88
CA GLU A 76 10.32 2.55 -5.94
C GLU A 76 10.64 1.09 -5.59
N ARG A 77 11.73 0.84 -4.86
CA ARG A 77 12.08 -0.51 -4.36
C ARG A 77 10.99 -1.14 -3.47
N PHE A 78 10.11 -0.34 -2.88
CA PHE A 78 9.01 -0.79 -2.04
C PHE A 78 7.69 -0.92 -2.79
N LYS A 79 7.69 -0.93 -4.13
CA LYS A 79 6.49 -1.03 -4.95
C LYS A 79 5.61 -2.21 -4.60
N GLU A 80 6.20 -3.39 -4.40
CA GLU A 80 5.46 -4.60 -4.02
C GLU A 80 4.86 -4.46 -2.61
N THR A 81 5.66 -4.00 -1.65
CA THR A 81 5.21 -3.73 -0.28
C THR A 81 4.07 -2.72 -0.24
N PHE A 82 4.18 -1.63 -1.01
CA PHE A 82 3.15 -0.61 -1.12
C PHE A 82 1.87 -1.16 -1.75
N THR A 83 2.00 -1.98 -2.81
CA THR A 83 0.87 -2.62 -3.48
C THR A 83 0.12 -3.54 -2.50
N LEU A 84 0.85 -4.35 -1.73
CA LEU A 84 0.27 -5.21 -0.71
C LEU A 84 -0.41 -4.40 0.41
N ALA A 85 0.25 -3.36 0.91
CA ALA A 85 -0.32 -2.47 1.93
C ALA A 85 -1.63 -1.82 1.44
N LYS A 86 -1.65 -1.35 0.19
CA LYS A 86 -2.83 -0.77 -0.44
C LYS A 86 -3.97 -1.78 -0.55
N LEU A 87 -3.68 -3.01 -0.97
CA LEU A 87 -4.66 -4.10 -1.01
C LEU A 87 -5.25 -4.38 0.38
N ILE A 88 -4.41 -4.54 1.40
CA ILE A 88 -4.84 -4.83 2.76
C ILE A 88 -5.73 -3.71 3.31
N LEU A 89 -5.30 -2.46 3.19
CA LEU A 89 -6.03 -1.31 3.72
C LEU A 89 -7.37 -1.11 3.02
N ASN A 90 -7.42 -1.23 1.69
CA ASN A 90 -8.66 -1.11 0.91
C ASN A 90 -9.71 -2.16 1.30
N ASN A 91 -9.29 -3.38 1.59
CA ASN A 91 -10.21 -4.48 1.93
C ASN A 91 -10.54 -4.55 3.43
N SER A 92 -9.90 -3.72 4.26
CA SER A 92 -10.13 -3.66 5.71
C SER A 92 -11.28 -2.74 6.12
N THR A 93 -11.55 -1.69 5.33
CA THR A 93 -12.64 -0.74 5.58
C THR A 93 -14.00 -1.40 5.39
N MET A 94 -14.09 -2.41 4.52
CA MET A 94 -15.32 -3.14 4.21
C MET A 94 -15.83 -3.99 5.38
N ASN A 95 -14.93 -4.58 6.19
CA ASN A 95 -15.31 -5.44 7.32
C ASN A 95 -15.72 -4.68 8.59
N LYS A 96 -15.64 -3.34 8.62
CA LYS A 96 -16.12 -2.57 9.78
C LYS A 96 -17.64 -2.49 9.88
N SER A 97 -18.39 -2.68 8.80
CA SER A 97 -19.86 -2.62 8.84
C SER A 97 -20.54 -3.93 9.26
N LEU A 98 -19.85 -5.08 9.16
CA LEU A 98 -20.38 -6.40 9.51
C LEU A 98 -19.67 -6.99 10.75
N GLY A 99 -20.26 -6.72 11.92
CA GLY A 99 -20.03 -7.34 13.24
C GLY A 99 -18.85 -8.32 13.49
N SER A 100 -17.99 -7.92 14.43
CA SER A 100 -17.21 -8.73 15.40
C SER A 100 -16.12 -9.70 14.90
N LYS A 101 -15.98 -9.96 13.60
CA LYS A 101 -14.82 -10.71 13.08
C LYS A 101 -13.98 -9.82 12.18
N ASN A 102 -12.94 -9.25 12.78
CA ASN A 102 -11.95 -8.41 12.11
C ASN A 102 -11.09 -9.30 11.20
N GLY A 103 -11.56 -9.60 9.99
CA GLY A 103 -10.75 -10.13 8.90
C GLY A 103 -10.47 -9.04 7.86
N PHE A 104 -9.65 -9.35 6.85
CA PHE A 104 -9.74 -8.68 5.55
C PHE A 104 -9.97 -9.78 4.51
N SER A 105 -10.82 -9.50 3.53
CA SER A 105 -11.12 -10.43 2.44
C SER A 105 -10.85 -9.71 1.13
N ILE A 106 -10.05 -10.31 0.27
CA ILE A 106 -9.73 -9.74 -1.04
C ILE A 106 -10.53 -10.52 -2.08
N LEU A 107 -11.34 -9.82 -2.87
CA LEU A 107 -12.10 -10.42 -3.97
C LEU A 107 -11.54 -9.97 -5.31
N PHE A 108 -11.41 -10.90 -6.24
CA PHE A 108 -10.89 -10.66 -7.57
C PHE A 108 -11.92 -11.03 -8.63
N GLU A 109 -11.99 -10.26 -9.72
CA GLU A 109 -12.73 -10.69 -10.91
C GLU A 109 -11.97 -11.86 -11.55
N MET A 110 -12.42 -13.09 -11.31
CA MET A 110 -11.69 -14.32 -11.69
C MET A 110 -11.36 -14.40 -13.18
N ASN A 111 -12.22 -13.85 -14.04
CA ASN A 111 -11.98 -13.78 -15.47
C ASN A 111 -10.70 -12.98 -15.79
N TYR A 112 -10.55 -11.81 -15.17
CA TYR A 112 -9.38 -10.94 -15.38
C TYR A 112 -8.12 -11.56 -14.79
N LEU A 113 -8.21 -12.15 -13.60
CA LEU A 113 -7.07 -12.81 -12.96
C LEU A 113 -6.58 -14.00 -13.80
N TYR A 114 -7.49 -14.79 -14.34
CA TYR A 114 -7.17 -15.90 -15.22
C TYR A 114 -6.51 -15.43 -16.54
N GLU A 115 -7.09 -14.43 -17.21
CA GLU A 115 -6.53 -13.86 -18.45
C GLU A 115 -5.09 -13.35 -18.22
N GLU A 116 -4.84 -12.64 -17.12
CA GLU A 116 -3.51 -12.11 -16.83
C GLU A 116 -2.51 -13.20 -16.45
N TYR A 117 -2.94 -14.21 -15.67
CA TYR A 117 -2.10 -15.35 -15.32
C TYR A 117 -1.62 -16.10 -16.56
N ILE A 118 -2.55 -16.49 -17.44
CA ILE A 118 -2.21 -17.15 -18.71
C ILE A 118 -1.36 -16.24 -19.59
N GLY A 119 -1.66 -14.95 -19.67
CA GLY A 119 -0.86 -14.00 -20.45
C GLY A 119 0.58 -13.84 -19.94
N THR A 120 0.80 -13.92 -18.63
CA THR A 120 2.14 -13.90 -18.03
C THR A 120 2.89 -15.20 -18.34
N LEU A 121 2.22 -16.35 -18.17
CA LEU A 121 2.78 -17.65 -18.49
C LEU A 121 3.21 -17.76 -19.97
N LEU A 122 2.40 -17.22 -20.89
CA LEU A 122 2.71 -17.21 -22.32
C LEU A 122 3.93 -16.34 -22.65
N LYS A 123 4.09 -15.19 -21.99
CA LYS A 123 5.27 -14.31 -22.17
C LYS A 123 6.55 -14.96 -21.67
N GLU A 124 6.48 -15.77 -20.62
CA GLU A 124 7.64 -16.48 -20.08
C GLU A 124 8.04 -17.71 -20.91
N THR A 125 7.09 -18.31 -21.63
CA THR A 125 7.31 -19.55 -22.40
C THR A 125 7.65 -19.33 -23.88
N ILE A 126 7.23 -18.20 -24.46
CA ILE A 126 7.51 -17.86 -25.85
C ILE A 126 8.71 -16.91 -25.90
N GLU A 127 9.90 -17.43 -26.26
CA GLU A 127 11.13 -16.65 -26.49
C GLU A 127 11.07 -15.77 -27.77
N ASP A 128 10.03 -15.90 -28.60
CA ASP A 128 9.95 -15.23 -29.91
C ASP A 128 9.35 -13.82 -29.84
N GLU A 129 10.13 -12.83 -30.32
CA GLU A 129 9.87 -11.37 -30.30
C GLU A 129 8.61 -10.88 -31.05
N THR A 130 7.80 -11.77 -31.65
CA THR A 130 6.73 -11.37 -32.58
C THR A 130 5.31 -11.40 -32.00
N THR A 131 5.11 -11.91 -30.78
CA THR A 131 3.76 -12.05 -30.20
C THR A 131 3.45 -10.95 -29.17
N THR A 132 2.51 -10.06 -29.51
CA THR A 132 1.97 -9.07 -28.58
C THR A 132 0.86 -9.68 -27.71
N VAL A 133 1.19 -10.07 -26.48
CA VAL A 133 0.20 -10.58 -25.52
C VAL A 133 -0.47 -9.39 -24.81
N ASN A 134 -1.71 -9.10 -25.19
CA ASN A 134 -2.55 -8.09 -24.56
C ASN A 134 -3.24 -8.66 -23.31
N THR A 135 -2.84 -8.19 -22.13
CA THR A 135 -3.52 -8.50 -20.86
C THR A 135 -4.29 -7.28 -20.35
N LYS A 136 -5.47 -7.51 -19.78
CA LYS A 136 -6.23 -6.48 -19.05
C LYS A 136 -5.69 -6.41 -17.63
N LYS A 137 -5.56 -5.20 -17.06
CA LYS A 137 -5.07 -5.03 -15.67
C LYS A 137 -5.99 -5.72 -14.67
N ILE A 138 -5.41 -6.35 -13.64
CA ILE A 138 -6.18 -6.91 -12.52
C ILE A 138 -7.12 -5.84 -11.98
N LYS A 139 -8.38 -6.23 -11.86
CA LYS A 139 -9.41 -5.46 -11.17
C LYS A 139 -9.80 -6.21 -9.90
N VAL A 140 -9.50 -5.58 -8.76
CA VAL A 140 -10.00 -6.02 -7.46
C VAL A 140 -11.46 -5.60 -7.39
N LEU A 141 -12.32 -6.53 -7.00
CA LEU A 141 -13.74 -6.26 -6.80
C LEU A 141 -13.90 -5.50 -5.49
N THR A 142 -14.45 -4.29 -5.59
CA THR A 142 -15.06 -3.62 -4.44
C THR A 142 -16.51 -4.08 -4.38
N ILE A 143 -16.88 -4.84 -3.35
CA ILE A 143 -18.29 -5.22 -3.06
C ILE A 143 -19.03 -4.01 -2.51
#